data_AF-A0A2X2JUK9-F1
#
_entry.id   AF-A0A2X2JUK9-F1
#
_cell.length_a   1.000
_cell.length_b   1.000
_cell.length_c   1.000
_cell.angle_alpha   90.00
_cell.angle_beta   90.00
_cell.angle_gamma   90.00
#
_symmetry.space_group_name_H-M   'P 1'
#
loop_
_entity.id
_entity.type
_entity.pdbx_description
1 polymer ?
#
loop_
_entity_poly.entity_id
_entity_poly.type
_entity_poly.pdbx_seq_one_letter_code
_entity_poly.pdbx_strand_id
1 'polypeptide(L)' 'MLNLVNKKGTIRTNEIVEGLNVSDMTVRRDLIELENKGILTKIHGGARSNSTISV' A
#
# COMPACT_ATOMS: atom_id res chain seq x y z
N MET A 1 -0.59 2.94 6.95
CA MET A 1 -0.67 2.32 5.61
C MET A 1 -0.19 0.87 5.57
N LEU A 2 1.08 0.58 5.88
CA LEU A 2 1.66 -0.77 5.66
C LEU A 2 0.84 -1.91 6.29
N ASN A 3 0.38 -1.76 7.54
CA ASN A 3 -0.49 -2.75 8.19
C ASN A 3 -1.76 -3.05 7.40
N LEU A 4 -2.34 -2.04 6.74
CA LEU A 4 -3.55 -2.19 5.91
C LEU A 4 -3.26 -2.99 4.64
N VAL A 5 -2.12 -2.71 3.99
CA VAL A 5 -1.64 -3.45 2.81
C VAL A 5 -1.34 -4.91 3.17
N ASN A 6 -0.65 -5.14 4.29
CA ASN A 6 -0.31 -6.48 4.77
C ASN A 6 -1.55 -7.30 5.14
N LYS A 7 -2.54 -6.68 5.82
CA LYS A 7 -3.78 -7.36 6.20
C LYS A 7 -4.63 -7.76 4.99
N LYS A 8 -4.66 -6.93 3.93
CA LYS A 8 -5.46 -7.20 2.73
C LYS A 8 -4.69 -7.98 1.65
N GLY A 9 -3.37 -8.06 1.74
CA GLY A 9 -2.49 -8.58 0.70
C GLY A 9 -2.38 -7.65 -0.52
N THR A 10 -3.50 -7.18 -1.05
CA THR A 10 -3.60 -6.17 -2.13
C THR A 10 -4.67 -5.14 -1.77
N ILE A 11 -4.42 -3.86 -2.04
CA ILE A 11 -5.34 -2.76 -1.72
C ILE A 11 -5.27 -1.66 -2.79
N ARG A 12 -6.41 -1.03 -3.10
CA ARG A 12 -6.46 0.13 -4.00
C ARG A 12 -6.06 1.42 -3.30
N THR A 13 -5.50 2.37 -4.04
CA THR A 13 -5.06 3.68 -3.52
C THR A 13 -6.21 4.44 -2.84
N ASN A 14 -7.41 4.42 -3.41
CA ASN A 14 -8.58 5.09 -2.83
C ASN A 14 -9.01 4.48 -1.50
N GLU A 15 -8.92 3.15 -1.34
CA GLU A 15 -9.20 2.50 -0.06
C GLU A 15 -8.20 2.90 1.03
N ILE A 16 -6.95 3.20 0.66
CA ILE A 16 -5.94 3.70 1.61
C ILE A 16 -6.24 5.16 1.99
N VAL A 17 -6.58 5.99 1.00
CA VAL A 17 -6.98 7.39 1.19
C VAL A 17 -8.14 7.48 2.17
N GLU A 18 -9.21 6.73 1.91
CA GLU A 18 -10.41 6.69 2.75
C GLU A 18 -10.12 6.07 4.12
N GLY A 19 -9.40 4.93 4.16
CA GLY A 19 -9.14 4.20 5.39
C GLY A 19 -8.18 4.89 6.36
N LEU A 20 -7.36 5.83 5.88
CA LEU A 20 -6.41 6.60 6.69
C LEU A 20 -6.75 8.10 6.78
N ASN A 21 -7.76 8.56 6.03
CA ASN A 21 -8.14 9.96 5.90
C ASN A 21 -6.95 10.88 5.54
N VAL A 22 -6.22 10.50 4.50
CA VAL A 22 -5.04 11.25 4.00
C VAL A 22 -5.18 11.57 2.52
N SER A 23 -4.41 12.54 2.02
CA SER A 23 -4.47 12.91 0.61
C SER A 23 -3.95 11.80 -0.33
N ASP A 24 -4.44 11.79 -1.56
CA ASP A 24 -3.92 10.96 -2.66
C ASP A 24 -2.40 11.12 -2.86
N MET A 25 -1.88 12.35 -2.71
CA MET A 25 -0.44 12.63 -2.84
C MET A 25 0.36 12.00 -1.70
N THR A 26 -0.18 12.00 -0.47
CA THR A 26 0.43 11.33 0.68
C THR A 26 0.54 9.83 0.42
N VAL A 27 -0.56 9.20 -0.01
CA VAL A 27 -0.57 7.76 -0.34
C VAL A 27 0.42 7.45 -1.45
N ARG A 28 0.46 8.24 -2.54
CA ARG A 28 1.42 8.00 -3.64
C ARG A 28 2.87 8.11 -3.19
N ARG A 29 3.23 9.11 -2.37
CA ARG A 29 4.60 9.30 -1.86
C ARG A 29 5.03 8.12 -0.98
N ASP A 30 4.17 7.72 -0.05
CA ASP A 30 4.43 6.60 0.85
C ASP A 30 4.58 5.28 0.08
N LEU A 31 3.71 5.03 -0.92
CA LEU A 31 3.80 3.82 -1.75
C LEU A 31 5.11 3.76 -2.55
N ILE A 32 5.59 4.89 -3.08
CA ILE A 32 6.88 4.96 -3.77
C ILE A 32 8.03 4.65 -2.80
N GLU A 33 8.01 5.23 -1.60
CA GLU A 33 9.06 5.00 -0.60
C GLU A 33 9.10 3.53 -0.16
N LEU A 34 7.93 2.93 0.09
CA LEU A 34 7.82 1.53 0.51
C LEU A 34 8.17 0.55 -0.61
N GLU A 35 7.85 0.88 -1.87
CA GLU A 35 8.28 0.12 -3.06
C GLU A 35 9.80 0.15 -3.23
N ASN A 36 10.42 1.33 -3.09
CA ASN A 36 11.88 1.47 -3.15
C ASN A 36 12.60 0.68 -2.05
N LYS A 37 11.95 0.47 -0.90
CA LYS A 37 12.44 -0.38 0.20
C LYS A 37 12.15 -1.86 -0.01
N GLY A 38 11.45 -2.25 -1.07
CA GLY A 38 11.06 -3.64 -1.36
C GLY A 38 9.96 -4.19 -0.46
N ILE A 39 9.33 -3.35 0.38
CA ILE A 39 8.33 -3.77 1.37
C ILE A 39 6.99 -4.12 0.72
N LEU A 40 6.66 -3.44 -0.37
CA LEU A 40 5.48 -3.69 -1.20
C LEU A 40 5.83 -3.50 -2.68
N THR A 41 4.94 -3.93 -3.56
CA THR A 41 5.01 -3.65 -5.00
C THR A 41 3.79 -2.83 -5.40
N LYS A 42 4.00 -1.70 -6.11
CA LYS A 42 2.87 -0.96 -6.67
C LYS A 42 2.31 -1.72 -7.86
N ILE A 43 0.99 -1.62 -7.98
CA ILE A 43 0.23 -2.14 -9.13
C ILE A 43 -0.59 -1.00 -9.71
N HIS A 44 -1.24 -1.24 -10.86
CA HIS A 44 -2.11 -0.23 -11.46
C HIS A 44 -3.23 0.16 -10.48
N GLY A 45 -3.17 1.38 -9.94
CA GLY A 45 -4.16 1.93 -9.02
C GLY A 45 -4.08 1.43 -7.57
N GLY A 46 -2.98 0.80 -7.14
CA GLY A 46 -2.87 0.29 -5.77
C GLY A 46 -1.50 -0.26 -5.40
N ALA A 47 -1.48 -1.13 -4.40
CA ALA A 47 -0.27 -1.79 -3.91
C ALA A 47 -0.54 -3.22 -3.41
N ARG A 48 0.46 -4.08 -3.54
CA ARG A 48 0.48 -5.46 -3.04
C ARG A 48 1.60 -5.62 -2.02
N SER A 49 1.32 -6.27 -0.89
CA SER A 49 2.34 -6.62 0.10
C SER A 49 3.37 -7.59 -0.50
N ASN A 50 4.65 -7.35 -0.21
CA ASN A 50 5.71 -8.30 -0.53
C ASN A 50 6.03 -9.24 0.65
N SER A 51 5.42 -9.01 1.81
CA SER A 51 5.44 -10.01 2.86
C SER A 51 4.70 -11.24 2.34
N THR A 52 5.41 -12.35 2.15
CA THR A 52 4.78 -13.65 1.93
C THR A 52 3.74 -13.84 3.03
N ILE A 53 2.47 -13.91 2.64
CA ILE A 53 1.41 -14.30 3.56
C ILE A 53 1.66 -15.78 3.84
N SER A 54 2.47 -16.05 4.86
CA SER A 54 2.52 -17.34 5.53
C SER A 54 1.38 -17.35 6.54
N VAL A 55 0.17 -17.66 6.08
CA VAL A 55 -0.88 -18.48 6.72
C VAL A 55 -2.17 -18.41 5.91
#